data_AF-A0A3B0JK10-F1
#
_entry.id   AF-A0A3B0JK10-F1
#
_cell.length_a   1.000
_cell.length_b   1.000
_cell.length_c   1.000
_cell.angle_alpha   90.00
_cell.angle_beta   90.00
_cell.angle_gamma   90.00
#
_symmetry.space_group_name_H-M   'P 1'
#
loop_
_entity.id
_entity.type
_entity.pdbx_description
1 polymer ?
#
loop_
_entity_poly.entity_id
_entity_poly.type
_entity_poly.pdbx_seq_one_letter_code
_entity_poly.pdbx_strand_id
1 'polypeptide(L)'
;MSVTQDKNEDQDRIQRRVNKILETRLESDKDTLDALNGLSSFFKENTLQNRRNLRSQIEHRSVGINENFLKAFREVKLSLDAVCADLDTMATSEILSVATMVDGRQADITKIVSCVIDPLLQSVQESAAHLPTVDMGVYLLNCLYHMQSTLAVYEYMDERVERLQAQSDAQLDTLTSEQASSLVANLNLGPIYTILQSNQSKIETNLLKIFMSKLDAFLELPDVLLLPQVQLIMSSSHRATVQKRAFNVIVAIYKQIYERVHDPANGFEQPDQLLHKTPEQVAHILTAS
;
A
#
# COMPACT_ATOMS: atom_id res chain seq x y z
N MET A 1 32.51 1.71 49.52
CA MET A 1 31.32 2.52 49.17
C MET A 1 30.98 2.51 47.67
N SER A 2 31.90 2.19 46.75
CA SER A 2 31.64 2.28 45.29
C SER A 2 30.79 1.14 44.68
N VAL A 3 30.71 -0.04 45.30
CA VAL A 3 30.10 -1.24 44.67
C VAL A 3 28.59 -1.34 44.91
N THR A 4 28.09 -0.75 46.00
CA THR A 4 26.65 -0.73 46.35
C THR A 4 25.87 0.32 45.57
N GLN A 5 26.54 1.34 45.04
CA GLN A 5 25.90 2.43 44.27
C GLN A 5 25.68 2.01 42.82
N ASP A 6 26.64 1.29 42.23
CA ASP A 6 26.60 0.76 40.85
C ASP A 6 25.49 -0.31 40.66
N LYS A 7 25.29 -1.20 41.67
CA LYS A 7 24.20 -2.18 41.66
C LYS A 7 22.81 -1.56 41.71
N ASN A 8 22.67 -0.41 42.40
CA ASN A 8 21.39 0.29 42.51
C ASN A 8 21.02 1.00 41.21
N GLU A 9 22.01 1.54 40.49
CA GLU A 9 21.80 2.16 39.18
C GLU A 9 21.41 1.13 38.11
N ASP A 10 22.03 -0.05 38.10
CA ASP A 10 21.67 -1.13 37.17
C ASP A 10 20.27 -1.69 37.46
N GLN A 11 19.93 -1.84 38.74
CA GLN A 11 18.60 -2.30 39.16
C GLN A 11 17.51 -1.28 38.75
N ASP A 12 17.78 0.01 38.93
CA ASP A 12 16.86 1.07 38.51
C ASP A 12 16.76 1.18 36.97
N ARG A 13 17.85 0.93 36.24
CA ARG A 13 17.85 0.88 34.77
C ARG A 13 17.04 -0.30 34.23
N ILE A 14 17.12 -1.46 34.88
CA ILE A 14 16.31 -2.64 34.54
C ILE A 14 14.84 -2.36 34.86
N GLN A 15 14.54 -1.80 36.05
CA GLN A 15 13.18 -1.47 36.46
C GLN A 15 12.49 -0.51 35.47
N ARG A 16 13.21 0.54 35.03
CA ARG A 16 12.71 1.48 34.01
C ARG A 16 12.48 0.82 32.65
N ARG A 17 13.35 -0.11 32.23
CA ARG A 17 13.16 -0.86 30.97
C ARG A 17 11.97 -1.80 31.06
N VAL A 18 11.80 -2.48 32.18
CA VAL A 18 10.67 -3.39 32.42
C VAL A 18 9.36 -2.62 32.46
N ASN A 19 9.30 -1.50 33.20
CA ASN A 19 8.11 -0.63 33.22
C ASN A 19 7.79 -0.08 31.83
N LYS A 20 8.80 0.36 31.08
CA LYS A 20 8.61 0.83 29.69
C LYS A 20 8.09 -0.28 28.77
N ILE A 21 8.53 -1.52 28.96
CA ILE A 21 8.03 -2.68 28.21
C ILE A 21 6.58 -3.00 28.60
N LEU A 22 6.26 -2.97 29.90
CA LEU A 22 4.90 -3.21 30.42
C LEU A 22 3.91 -2.09 30.04
N GLU A 23 4.39 -0.84 29.89
CA GLU A 23 3.63 0.30 29.39
C GLU A 23 3.41 0.25 27.87
N THR A 24 4.18 -0.57 27.14
CA THR A 24 3.90 -0.85 25.72
C THR A 24 2.60 -1.66 25.68
N ARG A 25 1.50 -0.99 25.36
CA ARG A 25 0.16 -1.60 25.22
C ARG A 25 0.09 -2.48 23.97
N LEU A 26 0.88 -3.55 23.93
CA LEU A 26 0.92 -4.54 22.84
C LEU A 26 -0.45 -5.21 22.62
N GLU A 27 -1.30 -5.22 23.65
CA GLU A 27 -2.67 -5.72 23.58
C GLU A 27 -3.63 -4.81 22.80
N SER A 28 -3.28 -3.52 22.63
CA SER A 28 -4.11 -2.55 21.91
C SER A 28 -3.75 -2.41 20.43
N ASP A 29 -2.63 -3.00 20.01
CA ASP A 29 -2.14 -2.95 18.64
C ASP A 29 -2.51 -4.25 17.90
N LYS A 30 -3.62 -4.17 17.17
CA LYS A 30 -4.19 -5.30 16.42
C LYS A 30 -3.23 -5.82 15.34
N ASP A 31 -2.49 -4.94 14.69
CA ASP A 31 -1.56 -5.30 13.62
C ASP A 31 -0.35 -6.04 14.20
N THR A 32 0.16 -5.59 15.36
CA THR A 32 1.23 -6.30 16.08
C THR A 32 0.77 -7.67 16.57
N LEU A 33 -0.47 -7.79 17.07
CA LEU A 33 -1.03 -9.08 17.49
C LEU A 33 -1.23 -10.05 16.32
N ASP A 34 -1.75 -9.57 15.19
CA ASP A 34 -1.95 -10.39 13.99
C ASP A 34 -0.60 -10.81 13.38
N ALA A 35 0.41 -9.92 13.38
CA ALA A 35 1.78 -10.26 13.00
C ALA A 35 2.41 -11.31 13.93
N LEU A 36 2.22 -11.18 15.26
CA LEU A 36 2.71 -12.16 16.23
C LEU A 36 1.99 -13.51 16.13
N ASN A 37 0.69 -13.53 15.84
CA ASN A 37 -0.06 -14.75 15.56
C ASN A 37 0.43 -15.43 14.28
N GLY A 38 0.68 -14.65 13.22
CA GLY A 38 1.30 -15.14 12.00
C GLY A 38 2.68 -15.74 12.25
N LEU A 39 3.54 -15.02 12.98
CA LEU A 39 4.90 -15.47 13.34
C LEU A 39 4.86 -16.76 14.19
N SER A 40 3.95 -16.82 15.16
CA SER A 40 3.74 -17.96 16.06
C SER A 40 3.49 -19.28 15.31
N SER A 41 2.84 -19.22 14.14
CA SER A 41 2.55 -20.41 13.35
C SER A 41 3.81 -21.14 12.85
N PHE A 42 4.95 -20.46 12.72
CA PHE A 42 6.19 -21.04 12.16
C PHE A 42 7.46 -20.74 12.96
N PHE A 43 7.49 -19.67 13.75
CA PHE A 43 8.60 -19.28 14.61
C PHE A 43 8.35 -19.76 16.05
N LYS A 44 8.48 -21.07 16.26
CA LYS A 44 8.17 -21.70 17.57
C LYS A 44 9.27 -21.57 18.62
N GLU A 45 10.53 -21.36 18.19
CA GLU A 45 11.69 -21.30 19.08
C GLU A 45 12.55 -20.07 18.82
N ASN A 46 12.79 -19.27 19.87
CA ASN A 46 13.62 -18.07 19.80
C ASN A 46 15.12 -18.38 19.96
N THR A 47 15.69 -19.08 18.97
CA THR A 47 17.13 -19.35 18.91
C THR A 47 17.86 -18.29 18.08
N LEU A 48 19.18 -18.18 18.26
CA LEU A 48 20.04 -17.26 17.50
C LEU A 48 20.02 -17.62 15.99
N GLN A 49 19.95 -18.91 15.68
CA GLN A 49 19.85 -19.43 14.32
C GLN A 49 18.49 -19.12 13.68
N ASN A 50 17.39 -19.33 14.41
CA ASN A 50 16.05 -19.02 13.90
C ASN A 50 15.88 -17.52 13.66
N ARG A 51 16.38 -16.64 14.55
CA ARG A 51 16.37 -15.19 14.33
C ARG A 51 17.13 -14.77 13.08
N ARG A 52 18.29 -15.39 12.81
CA ARG A 52 19.07 -15.14 11.58
C ARG A 52 18.32 -15.58 10.31
N ASN A 53 17.56 -16.68 10.39
CA ASN A 53 16.87 -17.26 9.25
C ASN A 53 15.42 -16.74 9.07
N LEU A 54 14.88 -16.03 10.06
CA LEU A 54 13.48 -15.57 10.08
C LEU A 54 13.13 -14.74 8.85
N ARG A 55 14.00 -13.79 8.47
CA ARG A 55 13.82 -12.98 7.26
C ARG A 55 13.75 -13.84 6.01
N SER A 56 14.68 -14.78 5.84
CA SER A 56 14.71 -15.68 4.68
C SER A 56 13.50 -16.61 4.63
N GLN A 57 13.00 -17.08 5.79
CA GLN A 57 11.79 -17.90 5.85
C GLN A 57 10.52 -17.10 5.50
N ILE A 58 10.43 -15.85 5.95
CA ILE A 58 9.32 -14.94 5.58
C ILE A 58 9.36 -14.67 4.07
N GLU A 59 10.52 -14.35 3.51
CA GLU A 59 10.73 -14.13 2.07
C GLU A 59 10.37 -15.39 1.26
N HIS A 60 10.85 -16.57 1.66
CA HIS A 60 10.56 -17.84 0.98
C HIS A 60 9.06 -18.20 1.03
N ARG A 61 8.38 -17.87 2.13
CA ARG A 61 6.93 -18.11 2.24
C ARG A 61 6.13 -17.14 1.38
N SER A 62 6.53 -15.87 1.33
CA SER A 62 5.95 -14.88 0.42
C SER A 62 6.11 -15.30 -1.05
N VAL A 63 7.31 -15.74 -1.44
CA VAL A 63 7.57 -16.30 -2.77
C VAL A 63 6.74 -17.55 -3.04
N GLY A 64 6.65 -18.48 -2.08
CA GLY A 64 5.84 -19.70 -2.23
C GLY A 64 4.35 -19.44 -2.39
N ILE A 65 3.81 -18.42 -1.71
CA ILE A 65 2.42 -17.98 -1.91
C ILE A 65 2.24 -17.41 -3.32
N ASN A 66 3.20 -16.60 -3.79
CA ASN A 66 3.18 -16.05 -5.15
C ASN A 66 3.32 -17.13 -6.24
N GLU A 67 4.12 -18.17 -6.00
CA GLU A 67 4.26 -19.31 -6.92
C GLU A 67 2.98 -20.16 -6.97
N ASN A 68 2.38 -20.44 -5.82
CA ASN A 68 1.11 -21.16 -5.76
C ASN A 68 -0.01 -20.36 -6.42
N PHE A 69 -0.02 -19.04 -6.24
CA PHE A 69 -0.93 -18.13 -6.92
C PHE A 69 -0.74 -18.16 -8.44
N LEU A 70 0.49 -18.01 -8.92
CA LEU A 70 0.81 -18.08 -10.36
C LEU A 70 0.41 -19.42 -10.97
N LYS A 71 0.55 -20.52 -10.21
CA LYS A 71 0.15 -21.85 -10.65
C LYS A 71 -1.36 -21.99 -10.78
N ALA A 72 -2.11 -21.63 -9.74
CA ALA A 72 -3.57 -21.65 -9.78
C ALA A 72 -4.12 -20.73 -10.88
N PHE A 73 -3.54 -19.54 -11.03
CA PHE A 73 -3.92 -18.60 -12.09
C PHE A 73 -3.59 -19.12 -13.49
N ARG A 74 -2.47 -19.83 -13.66
CA ARG A 74 -2.11 -20.47 -14.94
C ARG A 74 -3.12 -21.53 -15.36
N GLU A 75 -3.63 -22.34 -14.42
CA GLU A 75 -4.65 -23.35 -14.70
C GLU A 75 -5.96 -22.70 -15.18
N VAL A 76 -6.36 -21.59 -14.56
CA VAL A 76 -7.55 -20.82 -14.96
C VAL A 76 -7.34 -20.15 -16.32
N LYS A 77 -6.16 -19.58 -16.57
CA LYS A 77 -5.79 -19.00 -17.86
C LYS A 77 -5.81 -20.03 -18.99
N LEU A 78 -5.32 -21.24 -18.74
CA LEU A 78 -5.38 -22.35 -19.70
C LEU A 78 -6.83 -22.79 -19.99
N SER A 79 -7.68 -22.82 -18.96
CA SER A 79 -9.11 -23.11 -19.13
C SER A 79 -9.80 -22.02 -19.96
N LEU A 80 -9.50 -20.75 -19.69
CA LEU A 80 -10.04 -19.62 -20.45
C LEU A 80 -9.53 -19.62 -21.90
N ASP A 81 -8.24 -19.87 -22.13
CA ASP A 81 -7.66 -19.99 -23.47
C ASP A 81 -8.33 -21.14 -24.25
N ALA A 82 -8.65 -22.26 -23.59
CA ALA A 82 -9.39 -23.36 -24.21
C ALA A 82 -10.82 -22.96 -24.58
N VAL A 83 -11.55 -22.27 -23.69
CA VAL A 83 -12.89 -21.75 -24.01
C VAL A 83 -12.84 -20.69 -25.11
N CYS A 84 -11.83 -19.82 -25.13
CA CYS A 84 -11.65 -18.83 -26.20
C CYS A 84 -11.30 -19.51 -27.53
N ALA A 85 -10.45 -20.53 -27.51
CA ALA A 85 -10.14 -21.33 -28.69
C ALA A 85 -11.36 -22.11 -29.20
N ASP A 86 -12.20 -22.63 -28.29
CA ASP A 86 -13.48 -23.27 -28.62
C ASP A 86 -14.46 -22.26 -29.23
N LEU A 87 -14.51 -21.03 -28.70
CA LEU A 87 -15.30 -19.92 -29.25
C LEU A 87 -14.79 -19.48 -30.63
N ASP A 88 -13.47 -19.42 -30.83
CA ASP A 88 -12.83 -19.08 -32.10
C ASP A 88 -13.02 -20.18 -33.15
N THR A 89 -13.01 -21.45 -32.75
CA THR A 89 -13.37 -22.58 -33.63
C THR A 89 -14.85 -22.58 -33.97
N MET A 90 -15.72 -22.21 -33.03
CA MET A 90 -17.15 -21.97 -33.30
C MET A 90 -17.38 -20.73 -34.18
N ALA A 91 -16.52 -19.72 -34.09
CA ALA A 91 -16.55 -18.51 -34.92
C ALA A 91 -16.05 -18.77 -36.36
N THR A 92 -15.05 -19.63 -36.52
CA THR A 92 -14.51 -20.00 -37.84
C THR A 92 -15.33 -21.05 -38.57
N SER A 93 -16.08 -21.88 -37.85
CA SER A 93 -17.01 -22.89 -38.39
C SER A 93 -18.32 -22.26 -38.89
N GLU A 94 -18.31 -21.48 -39.98
CA GLU A 94 -19.48 -21.02 -40.81
C GLU A 94 -20.72 -20.42 -40.09
N ILE A 95 -20.71 -20.31 -38.77
CA ILE A 95 -21.79 -19.84 -37.92
C ILE A 95 -21.73 -18.31 -37.77
N LEU A 96 -20.55 -17.72 -37.93
CA LEU A 96 -20.29 -16.30 -37.72
C LEU A 96 -20.56 -15.43 -38.94
N SER A 97 -20.64 -16.00 -40.16
CA SER A 97 -21.18 -15.26 -41.31
C SER A 97 -22.69 -14.96 -41.17
N VAL A 98 -23.37 -15.69 -40.26
CA VAL A 98 -24.77 -15.47 -39.85
C VAL A 98 -24.85 -14.63 -38.56
N ALA A 99 -23.74 -14.45 -37.81
CA ALA A 99 -23.76 -13.82 -36.49
C ALA A 99 -23.77 -12.29 -36.50
N THR A 100 -23.69 -11.64 -37.67
CA THR A 100 -24.05 -10.21 -37.78
C THR A 100 -25.55 -9.95 -37.56
N MET A 101 -26.35 -10.97 -37.20
CA MET A 101 -27.81 -10.89 -37.11
C MET A 101 -28.46 -11.16 -35.75
N VAL A 102 -27.76 -11.53 -34.64
CA VAL A 102 -28.47 -11.95 -33.40
C VAL A 102 -27.78 -11.57 -32.08
N ASP A 103 -28.44 -10.69 -31.32
CA ASP A 103 -28.17 -10.22 -29.94
C ASP A 103 -28.01 -11.36 -28.90
N GLY A 104 -28.67 -12.51 -29.14
CA GLY A 104 -28.71 -13.64 -28.22
C GLY A 104 -27.38 -14.34 -27.93
N ARG A 105 -26.37 -14.29 -28.82
CA ARG A 105 -25.07 -14.95 -28.58
C ARG A 105 -24.12 -14.15 -27.70
N GLN A 106 -24.23 -12.82 -27.70
CA GLN A 106 -23.44 -11.97 -26.80
C GLN A 106 -23.81 -12.25 -25.34
N ALA A 107 -25.10 -12.36 -25.06
CA ALA A 107 -25.61 -12.70 -23.74
C ALA A 107 -25.09 -14.05 -23.22
N ASP A 108 -24.91 -15.04 -24.10
CA ASP A 108 -24.38 -16.35 -23.74
C ASP A 108 -22.88 -16.28 -23.40
N ILE A 109 -22.08 -15.52 -24.16
CA ILE A 109 -20.66 -15.31 -23.85
C ILE A 109 -20.50 -14.57 -22.51
N THR A 110 -21.28 -13.53 -22.26
CA THR A 110 -21.26 -12.80 -20.98
C THR A 110 -21.59 -13.70 -19.79
N LYS A 111 -22.54 -14.65 -19.96
CA LYS A 111 -22.86 -15.64 -18.92
C LYS A 111 -21.69 -16.60 -18.67
N ILE A 112 -21.08 -17.14 -19.74
CA ILE A 112 -19.92 -18.03 -19.62
C ILE A 112 -18.77 -17.33 -18.90
N VAL A 113 -18.45 -16.09 -19.30
CA VAL A 113 -17.41 -15.28 -18.65
C VAL A 113 -17.74 -15.03 -17.18
N SER A 114 -18.99 -14.72 -16.85
CA SER A 114 -19.42 -14.53 -15.45
C SER A 114 -19.22 -15.81 -14.62
N CYS A 115 -19.55 -16.99 -15.18
CA CYS A 115 -19.31 -18.27 -14.52
C CYS A 115 -17.84 -18.59 -14.25
N VAL A 116 -16.89 -17.91 -14.91
CA VAL A 116 -15.45 -18.09 -14.68
C VAL A 116 -14.87 -16.98 -13.81
N ILE A 117 -15.19 -15.72 -14.12
CA ILE A 117 -14.61 -14.57 -13.43
C ILE A 117 -15.21 -14.39 -12.03
N ASP A 118 -16.50 -14.67 -11.82
CA ASP A 118 -17.10 -14.53 -10.48
C ASP A 118 -16.47 -15.50 -9.46
N PRO A 119 -16.35 -16.82 -9.73
CA PRO A 119 -15.67 -17.72 -8.81
C PRO A 119 -14.18 -17.40 -8.64
N LEU A 120 -13.50 -16.97 -9.71
CA LEU A 120 -12.10 -16.58 -9.64
C LEU A 120 -11.90 -15.35 -8.74
N LEU A 121 -12.75 -14.33 -8.92
CA LEU A 121 -12.72 -13.12 -8.11
C LEU A 121 -12.98 -13.44 -6.64
N GLN A 122 -13.96 -14.30 -6.35
CA GLN A 122 -14.24 -14.77 -5.00
C GLN A 122 -13.01 -15.49 -4.40
N SER A 123 -12.40 -16.41 -5.13
CA SER A 123 -11.20 -17.14 -4.67
C SER A 123 -10.01 -16.21 -4.41
N VAL A 124 -9.82 -15.21 -5.27
CA VAL A 124 -8.79 -14.17 -5.09
C VAL A 124 -9.07 -13.35 -3.83
N GLN A 125 -10.32 -12.92 -3.60
CA GLN A 125 -10.71 -12.17 -2.41
C GLN A 125 -10.52 -13.00 -1.12
N GLU A 126 -10.93 -14.27 -1.14
CA GLU A 126 -10.72 -15.19 -0.01
C GLU A 126 -9.23 -15.42 0.28
N SER A 127 -8.42 -15.58 -0.76
CA SER A 127 -6.96 -15.73 -0.62
C SER A 127 -6.30 -14.48 -0.07
N ALA A 128 -6.81 -13.30 -0.42
CA ALA A 128 -6.29 -12.01 0.02
C ALA A 128 -6.67 -11.67 1.46
N ALA A 129 -7.76 -12.25 2.00
CA ALA A 129 -8.33 -11.90 3.31
C ALA A 129 -7.39 -12.14 4.51
N HIS A 130 -6.31 -12.89 4.33
CA HIS A 130 -5.31 -13.17 5.36
C HIS A 130 -4.02 -12.35 5.20
N LEU A 131 -3.94 -11.51 4.18
CA LEU A 131 -2.77 -10.67 3.92
C LEU A 131 -2.87 -9.34 4.69
N PRO A 132 -1.73 -8.77 5.13
CA PRO A 132 -1.69 -7.38 5.60
C PRO A 132 -2.26 -6.40 4.57
N THR A 133 -2.85 -5.29 5.01
CA THR A 133 -3.58 -4.34 4.14
C THR A 133 -2.83 -3.94 2.88
N VAL A 134 -1.54 -3.61 3.00
CA VAL A 134 -0.70 -3.21 1.85
C VAL A 134 -0.45 -4.39 0.91
N ASP A 135 -0.12 -5.56 1.45
CA ASP A 135 0.14 -6.77 0.66
C ASP A 135 -1.14 -7.22 -0.06
N MET A 136 -2.28 -7.17 0.64
CA MET A 136 -3.62 -7.44 0.11
C MET A 136 -3.94 -6.52 -1.06
N GLY A 137 -3.76 -5.21 -0.89
CA GLY A 137 -4.07 -4.22 -1.93
C GLY A 137 -3.23 -4.41 -3.19
N VAL A 138 -1.92 -4.67 -3.04
CA VAL A 138 -1.02 -4.94 -4.18
C VAL A 138 -1.38 -6.26 -4.87
N TYR A 139 -1.65 -7.31 -4.09
CA TYR A 139 -2.09 -8.60 -4.61
C TYR A 139 -3.38 -8.48 -5.43
N LEU A 140 -4.42 -7.86 -4.84
CA LEU A 140 -5.70 -7.66 -5.52
C LEU A 140 -5.56 -6.80 -6.77
N LEU A 141 -4.78 -5.71 -6.74
CA LEU A 141 -4.52 -4.89 -7.93
C LEU A 141 -3.85 -5.68 -9.06
N ASN A 142 -2.90 -6.56 -8.74
CA ASN A 142 -2.25 -7.38 -9.73
C ASN A 142 -3.21 -8.41 -10.33
N CYS A 143 -4.05 -9.04 -9.50
CA CYS A 143 -5.08 -9.98 -9.96
C CYS A 143 -6.11 -9.29 -10.87
N LEU A 144 -6.63 -8.14 -10.43
CA LEU A 144 -7.64 -7.37 -11.17
C LEU A 144 -7.06 -6.87 -12.49
N TYR A 145 -5.82 -6.34 -12.49
CA TYR A 145 -5.14 -5.89 -13.70
C TYR A 145 -5.03 -7.01 -14.76
N HIS A 146 -4.72 -8.24 -14.33
CA HIS A 146 -4.68 -9.37 -15.24
C HIS A 146 -6.06 -9.72 -15.81
N MET A 147 -7.09 -9.78 -14.96
CA MET A 147 -8.46 -10.05 -15.40
C MET A 147 -8.93 -8.97 -16.39
N GLN A 148 -8.69 -7.70 -16.09
CA GLN A 148 -9.03 -6.58 -16.97
C GLN A 148 -8.29 -6.63 -18.30
N SER A 149 -6.97 -6.85 -18.27
CA SER A 149 -6.16 -6.93 -19.50
C SER A 149 -6.60 -8.07 -20.41
N THR A 150 -7.09 -9.17 -19.81
CA THR A 150 -7.62 -10.32 -20.54
C THR A 150 -9.01 -10.04 -21.11
N LEU A 151 -9.85 -9.28 -20.40
CA LEU A 151 -11.22 -8.98 -20.84
C LEU A 151 -11.30 -7.78 -21.80
N ALA A 152 -10.35 -6.86 -21.74
CA ALA A 152 -10.33 -5.62 -22.52
C ALA A 152 -10.17 -5.83 -24.04
N VAL A 153 -9.82 -7.04 -24.48
CA VAL A 153 -9.73 -7.37 -25.92
C VAL A 153 -11.09 -7.68 -26.56
N TYR A 154 -12.16 -7.82 -25.75
CA TYR A 154 -13.51 -8.15 -26.22
C TYR A 154 -14.43 -6.92 -26.16
N GLU A 155 -14.93 -6.46 -27.31
CA GLU A 155 -15.74 -5.22 -27.46
C GLU A 155 -17.03 -5.16 -26.63
N TYR A 156 -17.52 -6.28 -26.11
CA TYR A 156 -18.77 -6.37 -25.34
C TYR A 156 -18.56 -6.68 -23.85
N MET A 157 -17.32 -6.53 -23.35
CA MET A 157 -16.96 -6.76 -21.94
C MET A 157 -16.77 -5.46 -21.14
N ASP A 158 -17.14 -4.32 -21.71
CA ASP A 158 -16.94 -2.99 -21.11
C ASP A 158 -17.53 -2.87 -19.70
N GLU A 159 -18.79 -3.30 -19.49
CA GLU A 159 -19.44 -3.26 -18.16
C GLU A 159 -18.66 -4.08 -17.13
N ARG A 160 -18.09 -5.22 -17.55
CA ARG A 160 -17.33 -6.10 -16.67
C ARG A 160 -15.96 -5.51 -16.33
N VAL A 161 -15.28 -4.96 -17.34
CA VAL A 161 -14.00 -4.26 -17.18
C VAL A 161 -14.16 -3.05 -16.27
N GLU A 162 -15.27 -2.31 -16.42
CA GLU A 162 -15.63 -1.17 -15.56
C GLU A 162 -15.84 -1.60 -14.11
N ARG A 163 -16.55 -2.71 -13.86
CA ARG A 163 -16.73 -3.26 -12.51
C ARG A 163 -15.42 -3.72 -11.86
N LEU A 164 -14.49 -4.28 -12.64
CA LEU A 164 -13.15 -4.63 -12.16
C LEU A 164 -12.29 -3.38 -11.94
N GLN A 165 -12.50 -2.32 -12.73
CA GLN A 165 -11.83 -1.04 -12.55
C GLN A 165 -12.27 -0.38 -11.26
N ALA A 166 -13.57 -0.36 -10.96
CA ALA A 166 -14.08 0.17 -9.69
C ALA A 166 -13.47 -0.55 -8.47
N GLN A 167 -13.26 -1.87 -8.56
CA GLN A 167 -12.56 -2.61 -7.50
C GLN A 167 -11.06 -2.25 -7.42
N SER A 168 -10.41 -2.03 -8.56
CA SER A 168 -9.02 -1.57 -8.61
C SER A 168 -8.89 -0.19 -7.99
N ASP A 169 -9.81 0.74 -8.29
CA ASP A 169 -9.82 2.08 -7.74
C ASP A 169 -9.96 2.08 -6.21
N ALA A 170 -10.80 1.21 -5.65
CA ALA A 170 -10.91 1.03 -4.20
C ALA A 170 -9.59 0.56 -3.55
N GLN A 171 -8.85 -0.34 -4.21
CA GLN A 171 -7.54 -0.75 -3.73
C GLN A 171 -6.48 0.34 -3.91
N LEU A 172 -6.54 1.13 -5.00
CA LEU A 172 -5.68 2.29 -5.18
C LEU A 172 -5.87 3.33 -4.08
N ASP A 173 -7.12 3.60 -3.69
CA ASP A 173 -7.43 4.51 -2.58
C ASP A 173 -6.88 4.01 -1.25
N THR A 174 -7.04 2.70 -0.99
CA THR A 174 -6.49 2.04 0.21
C THR A 174 -4.96 2.16 0.25
N LEU A 175 -4.26 1.77 -0.82
CA LEU A 175 -2.80 1.86 -0.89
C LEU A 175 -2.30 3.31 -0.85
N THR A 176 -3.03 4.25 -1.44
CA THR A 176 -2.73 5.68 -1.35
C THR A 176 -2.78 6.14 0.11
N SER A 177 -3.79 5.73 0.87
CA SER A 177 -3.94 6.06 2.29
C SER A 177 -2.80 5.47 3.12
N GLU A 178 -2.43 4.21 2.89
CA GLU A 178 -1.31 3.54 3.57
C GLU A 178 0.04 4.21 3.24
N GLN A 179 0.28 4.49 1.95
CA GLN A 179 1.49 5.17 1.48
C GLN A 179 1.60 6.58 2.07
N ALA A 180 0.51 7.36 2.07
CA ALA A 180 0.48 8.69 2.66
C ALA A 180 0.71 8.63 4.17
N SER A 181 0.08 7.68 4.87
CA SER A 181 0.25 7.49 6.32
C SER A 181 1.71 7.14 6.67
N SER A 182 2.33 6.25 5.90
CA SER A 182 3.76 5.94 6.03
C SER A 182 4.65 7.18 5.81
N LEU A 183 4.37 7.99 4.79
CA LEU A 183 5.11 9.23 4.54
C LEU A 183 4.93 10.24 5.70
N VAL A 184 3.70 10.42 6.20
CA VAL A 184 3.39 11.30 7.33
C VAL A 184 4.17 10.88 8.58
N ALA A 185 4.22 9.58 8.87
CA ALA A 185 5.00 9.05 9.99
C ALA A 185 6.50 9.28 9.80
N ASN A 186 7.03 8.95 8.62
CA ASN A 186 8.46 9.08 8.32
C ASN A 186 8.94 10.54 8.33
N LEU A 187 8.12 11.47 7.85
CA LEU A 187 8.39 12.92 7.86
C LEU A 187 8.16 13.57 9.23
N ASN A 188 7.74 12.81 10.25
CA ASN A 188 7.43 13.30 11.59
C ASN A 188 6.32 14.38 11.61
N LEU A 189 5.33 14.21 10.74
CA LEU A 189 4.20 15.14 10.60
C LEU A 189 3.12 14.92 11.66
N GLY A 190 3.12 13.79 12.38
CA GLY A 190 2.10 13.47 13.39
C GLY A 190 1.88 14.58 14.44
N PRO A 191 2.92 15.03 15.18
CA PRO A 191 2.79 16.11 16.14
C PRO A 191 2.32 17.42 15.51
N ILE A 192 2.83 17.76 14.33
CA ILE A 192 2.46 18.98 13.60
C ILE A 192 0.98 18.93 13.19
N TYR A 193 0.51 17.78 12.71
CA TYR A 193 -0.88 17.57 12.29
C TYR A 193 -1.86 17.72 13.47
N THR A 194 -1.52 17.20 14.65
CA THR A 194 -2.30 17.40 15.88
C THR A 194 -2.39 18.88 16.27
N ILE A 195 -1.30 19.63 16.15
CA ILE A 195 -1.28 21.08 16.41
C ILE A 195 -2.14 21.83 15.37
N LEU A 196 -2.08 21.42 14.10
CA LEU A 196 -2.89 21.99 13.03
C LEU A 196 -4.39 21.77 13.26
N GLN A 197 -4.79 20.57 13.71
CA GLN A 197 -6.20 20.27 14.01
C GLN A 197 -6.72 20.93 15.29
N SER A 198 -5.88 21.08 16.31
CA SER A 198 -6.28 21.64 17.61
C SER A 198 -6.36 23.18 17.63
N ASN A 199 -6.16 23.85 16.49
CA ASN A 199 -6.11 25.32 16.36
C ASN A 199 -5.15 25.99 17.34
N GLN A 200 -4.13 25.27 17.81
CA GLN A 200 -3.06 25.86 18.58
C GLN A 200 -2.27 26.82 17.69
N SER A 201 -1.94 28.00 18.23
CA SER A 201 -1.38 29.11 17.45
C SER A 201 0.11 28.97 17.17
N LYS A 202 0.84 28.14 17.91
CA LYS A 202 2.30 28.01 17.77
C LYS A 202 2.74 26.57 17.53
N ILE A 203 3.19 26.30 16.31
CA ILE A 203 3.99 25.12 15.99
C ILE A 203 5.40 25.36 16.53
N GLU A 204 5.92 24.41 17.32
CA GLU A 204 7.28 24.52 17.85
C GLU A 204 8.32 24.58 16.73
N THR A 205 9.22 25.56 16.78
CA THR A 205 10.26 25.76 15.75
C THR A 205 11.19 24.56 15.60
N ASN A 206 11.42 23.80 16.67
CA ASN A 206 12.22 22.58 16.63
C ASN A 206 11.54 21.47 15.80
N LEU A 207 10.21 21.32 15.89
CA LEU A 207 9.45 20.36 15.09
C LEU A 207 9.52 20.71 13.59
N LEU A 208 9.41 22.00 13.26
CA LEU A 208 9.55 22.49 11.88
C LEU A 208 10.94 22.22 11.32
N LYS A 209 12.00 22.42 12.12
CA LYS A 209 13.39 22.13 11.70
C LYS A 209 13.61 20.64 11.43
N ILE A 210 13.10 19.76 12.29
CA ILE A 210 13.18 18.31 12.11
C ILE A 210 12.41 17.89 10.85
N PHE A 211 11.20 18.41 10.66
CA PHE A 211 10.39 18.16 9.48
C PHE A 211 11.11 18.60 8.20
N MET A 212 11.64 19.83 8.16
CA MET A 212 12.34 20.34 6.98
C MET A 212 13.58 19.53 6.64
N SER A 213 14.38 19.14 7.64
CA SER A 213 15.54 18.28 7.40
C SER A 213 15.16 16.94 6.76
N LYS A 214 14.05 16.35 7.19
CA LYS A 214 13.53 15.09 6.61
C LYS A 214 12.89 15.30 5.25
N LEU A 215 12.19 16.42 5.07
CA LEU A 215 11.57 16.79 3.81
C LEU A 215 12.63 17.02 2.73
N ASP A 216 13.72 17.72 3.04
CA ASP A 216 14.81 17.95 2.08
C ASP A 216 15.44 16.62 1.64
N ALA A 217 15.72 15.71 2.57
CA ALA A 217 16.23 14.38 2.24
C ALA A 217 15.24 13.57 1.38
N PHE A 218 13.94 13.71 1.66
CA PHE A 218 12.89 13.07 0.86
C PHE A 218 12.75 13.68 -0.55
N LEU A 219 12.93 15.01 -0.69
CA LEU A 219 12.89 15.68 -1.99
C LEU A 219 14.09 15.34 -2.88
N GLU A 220 15.23 14.99 -2.28
CA GLU A 220 16.39 14.48 -3.02
C GLU A 220 16.19 13.03 -3.49
N LEU A 221 15.56 12.18 -2.67
CA LEU A 221 15.34 10.76 -2.97
C LEU A 221 13.91 10.31 -2.58
N PRO A 222 12.89 10.63 -3.39
CA PRO A 222 11.49 10.33 -3.06
C PRO A 222 11.20 8.83 -2.94
N ASP A 223 11.88 8.00 -3.73
CA ASP A 223 11.66 6.56 -3.79
C ASP A 223 12.00 5.82 -2.49
N VAL A 224 12.89 6.39 -1.67
CA VAL A 224 13.39 5.74 -0.45
C VAL A 224 12.32 5.59 0.62
N LEU A 225 11.33 6.50 0.65
CA LEU A 225 10.23 6.46 1.62
C LEU A 225 8.95 5.83 1.06
N LEU A 226 8.98 5.34 -0.18
CA LEU A 226 7.88 4.57 -0.74
C LEU A 226 7.80 3.19 -0.08
N LEU A 227 6.57 2.68 0.06
CA LEU A 227 6.35 1.32 0.52
C LEU A 227 6.95 0.34 -0.51
N PRO A 228 7.85 -0.58 -0.11
CA PRO A 228 8.47 -1.52 -1.04
C PRO A 228 7.45 -2.32 -1.84
N GLN A 229 6.31 -2.64 -1.24
CA GLN A 229 5.19 -3.35 -1.87
C GLN A 229 4.63 -2.61 -3.09
N VAL A 230 4.60 -1.27 -3.08
CA VAL A 230 4.08 -0.47 -4.20
C VAL A 230 4.92 -0.70 -5.46
N GLN A 231 6.21 -1.01 -5.31
CA GLN A 231 7.08 -1.37 -6.44
C GLN A 231 6.71 -2.72 -7.08
N LEU A 232 5.96 -3.58 -6.38
CA LEU A 232 5.50 -4.89 -6.86
C LEU A 232 4.16 -4.83 -7.61
N ILE A 233 3.51 -3.66 -7.68
CA ILE A 233 2.31 -3.48 -8.51
C ILE A 233 2.72 -3.59 -9.97
N MET A 234 2.04 -4.42 -10.75
CA MET A 234 2.41 -4.71 -12.15
C MET A 234 2.09 -3.55 -13.09
N SER A 235 0.91 -2.95 -12.96
CA SER A 235 0.49 -1.80 -13.74
C SER A 235 1.31 -0.55 -13.37
N SER A 236 2.07 -0.03 -14.32
CA SER A 236 2.82 1.22 -14.16
C SER A 236 1.90 2.42 -13.90
N SER A 237 0.71 2.44 -14.50
CA SER A 237 -0.31 3.46 -14.25
C SER A 237 -0.81 3.42 -12.80
N HIS A 238 -1.05 2.22 -12.26
CA HIS A 238 -1.45 2.05 -10.85
C HIS A 238 -0.33 2.50 -9.90
N ARG A 239 0.93 2.12 -10.17
CA ARG A 239 2.10 2.59 -9.38
C ARG A 239 2.18 4.11 -9.34
N ALA A 240 2.18 4.75 -10.51
CA ALA A 240 2.26 6.19 -10.64
C ALA A 240 1.07 6.89 -9.95
N THR A 241 -0.11 6.28 -9.99
CA THR A 241 -1.31 6.81 -9.33
C THR A 241 -1.15 6.82 -7.81
N VAL A 242 -0.73 5.72 -7.20
CA VAL A 242 -0.51 5.64 -5.74
C VAL A 242 0.55 6.64 -5.30
N GLN A 243 1.69 6.69 -5.99
CA GLN A 243 2.79 7.62 -5.69
C GLN A 243 2.33 9.08 -5.79
N LYS A 244 1.75 9.47 -6.93
CA LYS A 244 1.30 10.85 -7.18
C LYS A 244 0.25 11.29 -6.17
N ARG A 245 -0.75 10.45 -5.88
CA ARG A 245 -1.80 10.79 -4.90
C ARG A 245 -1.22 10.92 -3.49
N ALA A 246 -0.33 10.02 -3.08
CA ALA A 246 0.32 10.11 -1.77
C ALA A 246 1.21 11.36 -1.64
N PHE A 247 1.96 11.72 -2.69
CA PHE A 247 2.76 12.96 -2.71
C PHE A 247 1.88 14.20 -2.66
N ASN A 248 0.73 14.21 -3.33
CA ASN A 248 -0.23 15.32 -3.24
C ASN A 248 -0.75 15.53 -1.81
N VAL A 249 -0.91 14.47 -1.01
CA VAL A 249 -1.25 14.59 0.42
C VAL A 249 -0.14 15.33 1.18
N ILE A 250 1.13 14.98 0.93
CA ILE A 250 2.28 15.65 1.55
C ILE A 250 2.37 17.12 1.13
N VAL A 251 2.17 17.43 -0.16
CA VAL A 251 2.10 18.80 -0.67
C VAL A 251 0.99 19.59 0.00
N ALA A 252 -0.19 19.00 0.18
CA ALA A 252 -1.32 19.65 0.83
C ALA A 252 -1.05 19.94 2.32
N ILE A 253 -0.42 19.01 3.04
CA ILE A 253 0.01 19.24 4.44
C ILE A 253 1.08 20.34 4.49
N TYR A 254 2.07 20.28 3.59
CA TYR A 254 3.11 21.30 3.50
C TYR A 254 2.53 22.68 3.25
N LYS A 255 1.56 22.81 2.35
CA LYS A 255 0.86 24.07 2.08
C LYS A 255 0.19 24.64 3.33
N GLN A 256 -0.50 23.79 4.11
CA GLN A 256 -1.12 24.23 5.38
C GLN A 256 -0.07 24.72 6.39
N ILE A 257 1.07 24.02 6.49
CA ILE A 257 2.18 24.44 7.35
C ILE A 257 2.76 25.77 6.86
N TYR A 258 2.97 25.90 5.56
CA TYR A 258 3.53 27.09 4.93
C TYR A 258 2.66 28.32 5.18
N GLU A 259 1.36 28.23 4.92
CA GLU A 259 0.39 29.29 5.18
C GLU A 259 0.37 29.68 6.67
N ARG A 260 0.43 28.70 7.58
CA ARG A 260 0.44 28.99 9.02
C ARG A 260 1.71 29.67 9.50
N VAL A 261 2.87 29.29 8.96
CA VAL A 261 4.17 29.87 9.33
C VAL A 261 4.33 31.29 8.76
N HIS A 262 3.77 31.56 7.58
CA HIS A 262 3.81 32.87 6.93
C HIS A 262 2.69 33.83 7.37
N ASP A 263 1.69 33.33 8.09
CA ASP A 263 0.64 34.18 8.66
C ASP A 263 1.21 35.05 9.81
N PRO A 264 1.19 36.39 9.67
CA PRO A 264 1.70 37.31 10.70
C PRO A 264 1.06 37.14 12.08
N ALA A 265 -0.16 36.60 12.15
CA ALA A 265 -0.87 36.37 13.41
C ALA A 265 -0.19 35.32 14.31
N ASN A 266 0.60 34.40 13.73
CA ASN A 266 1.24 33.31 14.48
C ASN A 266 2.63 33.68 15.05
N GLY A 267 3.18 34.84 14.65
CA GLY A 267 4.36 35.45 15.28
C GLY A 267 5.67 34.70 15.05
N PHE A 268 5.86 34.07 13.89
CA PHE A 268 7.15 33.48 13.50
C PHE A 268 8.14 34.56 13.08
N GLU A 269 9.30 34.60 13.73
CA GLU A 269 10.41 35.45 13.33
C GLU A 269 11.12 34.78 12.13
N GLN A 270 11.10 35.45 10.97
CA GLN A 270 11.74 35.02 9.71
C GLN A 270 11.18 33.70 9.12
N PRO A 271 9.91 33.68 8.65
CA PRO A 271 9.28 32.52 8.00
C PRO A 271 10.10 31.91 6.85
N ASP A 272 10.71 32.76 6.01
CA ASP A 272 11.48 32.35 4.83
C ASP A 272 12.76 31.55 5.18
N GLN A 273 13.33 31.77 6.38
CA GLN A 273 14.48 30.99 6.85
C GLN A 273 14.09 29.62 7.38
N LEU A 274 12.85 29.48 7.87
CA LEU A 274 12.31 28.21 8.36
C LEU A 274 11.84 27.33 7.21
N LEU A 275 11.12 27.92 6.24
CA LEU A 275 10.56 27.24 5.07
C LEU A 275 11.09 27.88 3.79
N HIS A 276 12.23 27.38 3.32
CA HIS A 276 12.95 27.97 2.19
C HIS A 276 12.44 27.52 0.79
N LYS A 277 11.45 26.62 0.73
CA LYS A 277 10.80 26.17 -0.51
C LYS A 277 9.32 26.57 -0.48
N THR A 278 8.78 26.98 -1.61
CA THR A 278 7.35 27.23 -1.78
C THR A 278 6.59 25.91 -2.01
N PRO A 279 5.29 25.83 -1.68
CA PRO A 279 4.49 24.65 -1.99
C PRO A 279 4.51 24.26 -3.46
N GLU A 280 4.59 25.23 -4.37
CA GLU A 280 4.69 25.03 -5.81
C GLU A 280 6.02 24.37 -6.20
N GLN A 281 7.14 24.77 -5.57
CA GLN A 281 8.44 24.14 -5.78
C GLN A 281 8.45 22.70 -5.27
N VAL A 282 7.92 22.46 -4.06
CA VAL A 282 7.80 21.11 -3.49
C VAL A 282 6.95 20.21 -4.38
N ALA A 283 5.81 20.71 -4.87
CA ALA A 283 4.96 19.99 -5.80
C ALA A 283 5.69 19.67 -7.10
N HIS A 284 6.40 20.65 -7.68
CA HIS A 284 7.13 20.45 -8.92
C HIS A 284 8.19 19.35 -8.80
N ILE A 285 8.99 19.35 -7.73
CA ILE A 285 10.01 18.32 -7.48
C ILE A 285 9.38 16.93 -7.39
N LEU A 286 8.29 16.78 -6.62
CA LEU A 286 7.61 15.50 -6.42
C LEU A 286 6.84 15.02 -7.66
N THR A 287 6.46 15.92 -8.56
CA THR A 287 5.79 15.55 -9.84
C THR A 287 6.74 15.30 -11.00
N ALA A 288 7.98 15.81 -10.92
CA ALA A 288 9.04 15.58 -11.90
C ALA A 288 9.85 14.30 -11.64
N SER A 289 9.65 13.69 -10.47
CA SER A 289 10.20 12.40 -10.04
C SER A 289 9.27 11.26 -10.47
#